data_AF-A0A7E6EW75-F1
#
_entry.id   AF-A0A7E6EW75-F1
#
_cell.length_a   1.000
_cell.length_b   1.000
_cell.length_c   1.000
_cell.angle_alpha   90.00
_cell.angle_beta   90.00
_cell.angle_gamma   90.00
#
_symmetry.space_group_name_H-M   'P 1'
#
loop_
_entity.id
_entity.type
_entity.pdbx_description
1 polymer ?
#
loop_
_entity_poly.entity_id
_entity_poly.type
_entity_poly.pdbx_seq_one_letter_code
_entity_poly.pdbx_strand_id
1 'polypeptide(L)'
;MSHLLDGLNAEVLEWFFVCRVFAVFAAGLCLIATFLQLVYFCCPKQMIRAQSMYMLGCAGLFILMSVFIFIAMYQVAQQKNSYTDIEIRLGYPVGFCIIAGVLAIAAAILTAVSSIVAERDNEDFY
;
A
#
# COMPACT_ATOMS: atom_id res chain seq x y z
N MET A 1 -0.79 37.67 -9.97
CA MET A 1 -1.73 36.73 -9.33
C MET A 1 -1.88 35.42 -10.12
N SER A 2 -1.71 35.43 -11.45
CA SER A 2 -1.61 34.22 -12.30
C SER A 2 -0.39 33.34 -11.98
N HIS A 3 0.80 33.91 -11.80
CA HIS A 3 2.02 33.14 -11.49
C HIS A 3 1.98 32.33 -10.17
N LEU A 4 1.15 32.72 -9.20
CA LEU A 4 0.96 31.97 -7.94
C LEU A 4 -0.01 30.80 -8.11
N LEU A 5 -0.95 30.89 -9.07
CA LEU A 5 -1.82 29.77 -9.42
C LEU A 5 -1.05 28.70 -10.22
N ASP A 6 -0.14 29.13 -11.12
CA ASP A 6 0.64 28.22 -11.94
C ASP A 6 1.66 27.41 -11.13
N GLY A 7 2.36 28.06 -10.19
CA GLY A 7 3.31 27.37 -9.30
C GLY A 7 2.64 26.33 -8.39
N LEU A 8 1.47 26.65 -7.86
CA LEU A 8 0.72 25.73 -7.00
C LEU A 8 0.12 24.55 -7.77
N ASN A 9 -0.36 24.76 -9.00
CA ASN A 9 -0.84 23.68 -9.85
C ASN A 9 0.27 22.69 -10.20
N ALA A 10 1.51 23.17 -10.35
CA ALA A 10 2.69 22.31 -10.55
C ALA A 10 2.98 21.46 -9.30
N GLU A 11 2.97 22.07 -8.10
CA GLU A 11 3.20 21.33 -6.85
C GLU A 11 2.15 20.23 -6.64
N VAL A 12 0.86 20.55 -6.81
CA VAL A 12 -0.22 19.56 -6.66
C VAL A 12 -0.07 18.40 -7.67
N LEU A 13 0.36 18.70 -8.90
CA LEU A 13 0.61 17.69 -9.92
C LEU A 13 1.81 16.79 -9.57
N GLU A 14 2.88 17.35 -9.01
CA GLU A 14 4.04 16.59 -8.54
C GLU A 14 3.67 15.63 -7.41
N TRP A 15 2.85 16.07 -6.45
CA TRP A 15 2.37 15.19 -5.37
C TRP A 15 1.47 14.06 -5.91
N PHE A 16 0.64 14.31 -6.91
CA PHE A 16 -0.11 13.24 -7.57
C PHE A 16 0.78 12.24 -8.31
N PHE A 17 1.88 12.71 -8.92
CA PHE A 17 2.87 11.84 -9.53
C PHE A 17 3.53 10.93 -8.48
N VAL A 18 3.93 11.50 -7.34
CA VAL A 18 4.50 10.76 -6.20
C VAL A 18 3.53 9.69 -5.68
N CYS A 19 2.23 10.01 -5.55
CA CYS A 19 1.21 9.02 -5.18
C CYS A 19 1.15 7.84 -6.15
N ARG A 20 1.23 8.08 -7.47
CA ARG A 20 1.24 7.01 -8.48
C ARG A 20 2.48 6.15 -8.37
N VAL A 21 3.65 6.75 -8.15
CA VAL A 21 4.91 6.01 -7.99
C VAL A 21 4.82 5.08 -6.77
N PHE A 22 4.33 5.57 -5.63
CA PHE A 22 4.14 4.74 -4.45
C PHE A 22 3.13 3.61 -4.66
N ALA A 23 2.02 3.87 -5.35
CA ALA A 23 1.03 2.84 -5.66
C ALA A 23 1.59 1.75 -6.58
N VAL A 24 2.35 2.12 -7.62
CA VAL A 24 3.01 1.16 -8.53
C VAL A 24 4.07 0.35 -7.79
N PHE A 25 4.87 1.00 -6.94
CA PHE A 25 5.88 0.31 -6.13
C PHE A 25 5.25 -0.70 -5.18
N ALA A 26 4.16 -0.31 -4.51
CA ALA A 26 3.42 -1.22 -3.63
C ALA A 26 2.81 -2.40 -4.37
N ALA A 27 2.23 -2.17 -5.55
CA ALA A 27 1.71 -3.24 -6.41
C ALA A 27 2.83 -4.21 -6.82
N GLY A 28 4.02 -3.70 -7.16
CA GLY A 28 5.20 -4.50 -7.44
C GLY A 28 5.63 -5.38 -6.26
N LEU A 29 5.69 -4.79 -5.06
CA LEU A 29 6.00 -5.55 -3.83
C LEU A 29 4.95 -6.64 -3.54
N CYS A 30 3.66 -6.37 -3.74
CA CYS A 30 2.60 -7.36 -3.60
C CYS A 30 2.76 -8.54 -4.59
N LEU A 31 3.11 -8.26 -5.85
CA LEU A 31 3.36 -9.30 -6.85
C LEU A 31 4.55 -10.18 -6.46
N ILE A 32 5.66 -9.56 -6.03
CA ILE A 32 6.84 -10.30 -5.58
C ILE A 32 6.52 -11.14 -4.34
N ALA A 33 5.80 -10.58 -3.37
CA ALA A 33 5.41 -11.30 -2.17
C ALA A 33 4.50 -12.51 -2.48
N THR A 34 3.57 -12.35 -3.42
CA THR A 34 2.70 -13.44 -3.88
C THR A 34 3.50 -14.52 -4.61
N PHE A 35 4.46 -14.13 -5.44
CA PHE A 35 5.37 -15.06 -6.11
C PHE A 35 6.21 -15.85 -5.10
N LEU A 36 6.80 -15.18 -4.09
CA LEU A 36 7.53 -15.85 -3.01
C LEU A 36 6.64 -16.82 -2.24
N GLN A 37 5.39 -16.47 -1.99
CA GLN A 37 4.43 -17.36 -1.33
C GLN A 37 4.11 -18.61 -2.17
N LEU A 38 3.99 -18.47 -3.49
CA LEU A 38 3.84 -19.60 -4.42
C LEU A 38 5.08 -20.49 -4.41
N VAL A 39 6.28 -19.89 -4.41
CA VAL A 39 7.54 -20.65 -4.30
C VAL A 39 7.63 -21.37 -2.97
N TYR A 40 7.18 -20.76 -1.87
CA TYR A 40 7.11 -21.40 -0.55
C TYR A 40 6.19 -22.62 -0.56
N PHE A 41 5.05 -22.55 -1.26
CA PHE A 41 4.14 -23.69 -1.42
C PHE A 41 4.83 -24.87 -2.15
N CYS A 42 5.67 -24.60 -3.14
CA CYS A 42 6.44 -25.63 -3.84
C CYS A 42 7.69 -26.09 -3.07
N CYS A 43 8.30 -25.21 -2.28
CA CYS A 43 9.57 -25.41 -1.57
C CYS A 43 9.51 -24.71 -0.21
N PRO A 44 9.12 -25.42 0.86
CA PRO A 44 8.89 -24.82 2.18
C PRO A 44 10.21 -24.46 2.88
N LYS A 45 10.80 -23.33 2.47
CA LYS A 45 11.95 -22.71 3.13
C LYS A 45 11.48 -21.52 3.97
N GLN A 46 11.74 -21.56 5.27
CA GLN A 46 11.35 -20.50 6.21
C GLN A 46 11.87 -19.10 5.79
N MET A 47 13.06 -19.03 5.19
CA MET A 47 13.64 -17.77 4.69
C MET A 47 12.77 -17.09 3.60
N ILE A 48 12.11 -17.87 2.74
CA ILE A 48 11.23 -17.36 1.67
C ILE A 48 9.94 -16.78 2.27
N ARG A 49 9.44 -17.42 3.33
CA ARG A 49 8.25 -16.98 4.08
C ARG A 49 8.49 -15.68 4.86
N ALA A 50 9.66 -15.53 5.47
CA ALA A 50 10.02 -14.29 6.16
C ALA A 50 10.12 -13.12 5.15
N GLN A 51 10.75 -13.34 4.00
CA GLN A 51 10.86 -12.31 2.96
C GLN A 51 9.49 -11.89 2.39
N SER A 52 8.59 -12.85 2.13
CA SER A 52 7.25 -12.53 1.65
C SER A 52 6.46 -11.70 2.67
N MET A 53 6.57 -12.01 3.96
CA MET A 53 5.93 -11.25 5.05
C MET A 53 6.38 -9.78 5.07
N TYR A 54 7.70 -9.52 5.07
CA TYR A 54 8.21 -8.14 5.10
C TYR A 54 7.79 -7.35 3.85
N MET A 55 7.84 -7.97 2.67
CA MET A 55 7.41 -7.33 1.43
C MET A 55 5.91 -7.01 1.42
N LEU A 56 5.07 -7.92 1.93
CA LEU A 56 3.62 -7.72 2.02
C LEU A 56 3.25 -6.60 3.01
N GLY A 57 3.93 -6.56 4.16
CA GLY A 57 3.76 -5.50 5.16
C GLY A 57 4.19 -4.14 4.63
N CYS A 58 5.35 -4.05 3.98
CA CYS A 58 5.81 -2.83 3.33
C CYS A 58 4.83 -2.36 2.23
N ALA A 59 4.33 -3.28 1.40
CA ALA A 59 3.36 -2.94 0.37
C ALA A 59 2.09 -2.30 0.96
N GLY A 60 1.55 -2.87 2.04
CA GLY A 60 0.38 -2.31 2.74
C GLY A 60 0.63 -0.89 3.27
N LEU A 61 1.80 -0.64 3.86
CA LEU A 61 2.19 0.71 4.32
C LEU A 61 2.33 1.71 3.17
N PHE A 62 2.92 1.31 2.04
CA PHE A 62 3.02 2.18 0.86
C PHE A 62 1.66 2.50 0.25
N ILE A 63 0.73 1.53 0.21
CA ILE A 63 -0.65 1.77 -0.24
C ILE A 63 -1.32 2.81 0.67
N LEU A 64 -1.28 2.63 1.99
CA LEU A 64 -1.89 3.57 2.93
C LEU A 64 -1.25 4.95 2.84
N MET A 65 0.08 5.04 2.77
CA MET A 65 0.79 6.32 2.62
C MET A 65 0.37 7.06 1.34
N SER A 66 0.26 6.34 0.21
CA SER A 66 -0.21 6.92 -1.05
C SER A 66 -1.63 7.48 -0.94
N VAL A 67 -2.51 6.79 -0.20
CA VAL A 67 -3.89 7.23 0.03
C VAL A 67 -3.95 8.46 0.93
N PHE A 68 -3.16 8.49 2.02
CA PHE A 68 -3.12 9.66 2.91
C PHE A 68 -2.62 10.92 2.18
N ILE A 69 -1.57 10.80 1.38
CA ILE A 69 -1.06 11.93 0.57
C ILE A 69 -2.14 12.37 -0.43
N PHE A 70 -2.82 11.43 -1.08
CA PHE A 70 -3.90 11.72 -2.02
C PHE A 70 -5.07 12.47 -1.36
N ILE A 71 -5.52 12.04 -0.18
CA ILE A 71 -6.59 12.72 0.58
C ILE A 71 -6.16 14.13 1.01
N ALA A 72 -4.92 14.28 1.51
CA ALA A 72 -4.40 15.58 1.93
C ALA A 72 -4.34 16.57 0.75
N MET A 73 -3.83 16.14 -0.41
CA MET A 73 -3.81 16.97 -1.62
C MET A 73 -5.20 17.27 -2.15
N TYR A 74 -6.13 16.31 -2.05
CA TYR A 74 -7.52 16.52 -2.44
C TYR A 74 -8.21 17.59 -1.59
N GLN A 75 -7.99 17.60 -0.26
CA GLN A 75 -8.52 18.64 0.63
C GLN A 75 -7.98 20.03 0.29
N VAL A 76 -6.68 20.14 -0.04
CA VAL A 76 -6.05 21.40 -0.48
C VAL A 76 -6.64 21.87 -1.81
N ALA A 77 -6.90 20.96 -2.75
CA ALA A 77 -7.52 21.27 -4.04
C ALA A 77 -8.99 21.71 -3.90
N GLN A 78 -9.76 21.04 -3.03
CA GLN A 78 -11.15 21.34 -2.70
C GLN A 78 -11.33 22.76 -2.13
N GLN A 79 -10.46 23.14 -1.17
CA GLN A 79 -10.49 24.50 -0.58
C GLN A 79 -10.28 25.62 -1.60
N LYS A 80 -9.57 25.36 -2.71
CA LYS A 80 -9.20 26.40 -3.68
C LYS A 80 -10.12 26.51 -4.89
N ASN A 81 -10.85 25.46 -5.27
CA ASN A 81 -11.56 25.42 -6.55
C ASN A 81 -13.08 25.26 -6.49
N SER A 82 -13.72 25.16 -5.31
CA SER A 82 -15.20 25.15 -5.17
C SER A 82 -15.92 24.25 -6.21
N TYR A 83 -15.36 23.08 -6.53
CA TYR A 83 -15.97 22.09 -7.42
C TYR A 83 -16.60 20.99 -6.54
N THR A 84 -17.89 21.14 -6.26
CA THR A 84 -18.68 20.22 -5.43
C THR A 84 -19.10 18.93 -6.14
N ASP A 85 -18.98 18.86 -7.47
CA ASP A 85 -19.49 17.72 -8.26
C ASP A 85 -18.52 16.52 -8.40
N ILE A 86 -17.29 16.64 -7.88
CA ILE A 86 -16.23 15.63 -8.04
C ILE A 86 -16.24 14.60 -6.87
N GLU A 87 -16.89 14.92 -5.75
CA GLU A 87 -16.85 14.12 -4.51
C GLU A 87 -17.36 12.69 -4.67
N ILE A 88 -18.40 12.47 -5.49
CA ILE A 88 -19.05 11.15 -5.59
C ILE A 88 -18.20 10.16 -6.42
N ARG A 89 -17.42 10.65 -7.39
CA ARG A 89 -16.64 9.79 -8.31
C ARG A 89 -15.30 9.36 -7.75
N LEU A 90 -14.76 10.08 -6.76
CA LEU A 90 -13.43 9.85 -6.21
C LEU A 90 -13.41 9.02 -4.93
N GLY A 91 -14.50 8.99 -4.16
CA GLY A 91 -14.57 8.20 -2.91
C GLY A 91 -14.41 6.69 -3.12
N TYR A 92 -14.93 6.16 -4.23
CA TYR A 92 -14.92 4.72 -4.52
C TYR A 92 -13.51 4.11 -4.67
N PRO A 93 -12.60 4.65 -5.50
CA PRO A 93 -11.24 4.11 -5.62
C PRO A 93 -10.41 4.30 -4.35
N VAL A 94 -10.59 5.41 -3.63
CA VAL A 94 -9.86 5.67 -2.38
C VAL A 94 -10.24 4.66 -1.30
N GLY A 95 -11.55 4.41 -1.11
CA GLY A 95 -12.04 3.41 -0.16
C GLY A 95 -11.50 2.00 -0.48
N PHE A 96 -11.46 1.62 -1.75
CA PHE A 96 -10.89 0.35 -2.18
C PHE A 96 -9.40 0.22 -1.83
N CYS A 97 -8.60 1.26 -2.06
CA CYS A 97 -7.18 1.25 -1.71
C CYS A 97 -6.94 1.15 -0.21
N ILE A 98 -7.79 1.76 0.63
CA ILE A 98 -7.70 1.61 2.10
C ILE A 98 -7.94 0.16 2.49
N ILE A 99 -9.01 -0.44 1.98
CA ILE A 99 -9.33 -1.86 2.25
C ILE A 99 -8.19 -2.76 1.79
N ALA A 100 -7.65 -2.54 0.59
CA ALA A 100 -6.51 -3.29 0.07
C ALA A 100 -5.25 -3.16 0.94
N GLY A 101 -4.93 -1.94 1.40
CA GLY A 101 -3.80 -1.69 2.31
C GLY A 101 -3.96 -2.39 3.66
N VAL A 102 -5.15 -2.31 4.26
CA VAL A 102 -5.46 -2.99 5.53
C VAL A 102 -5.41 -4.51 5.37
N LEU A 103 -5.96 -5.06 4.29
CA LEU A 103 -5.90 -6.49 3.99
C LEU A 103 -4.46 -6.97 3.79
N ALA A 104 -3.61 -6.19 3.11
CA ALA A 104 -2.19 -6.52 2.94
C ALA A 104 -1.46 -6.59 4.29
N ILE A 105 -1.72 -5.64 5.20
CA ILE A 105 -1.14 -5.64 6.55
C ILE A 105 -1.66 -6.84 7.35
N ALA A 106 -2.97 -7.11 7.32
CA ALA A 106 -3.57 -8.25 8.01
C ALA A 106 -2.97 -9.59 7.51
N ALA A 107 -2.82 -9.75 6.20
CA ALA A 107 -2.20 -10.92 5.60
C ALA A 107 -0.72 -11.07 6.02
N ALA A 108 0.02 -9.95 6.16
CA ALA A 108 1.39 -9.98 6.66
C ALA A 108 1.44 -10.46 8.12
N ILE A 109 0.55 -9.97 8.99
CA ILE A 109 0.46 -10.39 10.39
C ILE A 109 0.10 -11.87 10.50
N LEU A 110 -0.89 -12.35 9.73
CA LEU A 110 -1.26 -13.78 9.73
C LEU A 110 -0.11 -14.66 9.24
N THR A 111 0.64 -14.21 8.24
CA THR A 111 1.84 -14.91 7.76
C THR A 111 2.94 -14.95 8.82
N ALA A 112 3.08 -13.89 9.61
CA ALA A 112 3.99 -13.81 10.76
C ALA A 112 3.64 -14.82 11.86
N VAL A 113 2.38 -14.78 12.32
CA VAL A 113 1.89 -15.63 13.41
C VAL A 113 2.03 -17.09 13.04
N SER A 114 1.63 -17.44 11.82
CA SER A 114 1.78 -18.81 11.33
C SER A 114 3.25 -19.23 11.21
N SER A 115 4.18 -18.29 11.01
CA SER A 115 5.62 -18.58 11.00
C SER A 115 6.12 -18.94 12.38
N ILE A 116 5.75 -18.16 13.39
CA ILE A 116 6.11 -18.39 14.79
C ILE A 116 5.56 -19.74 15.29
N VAL A 117 4.31 -20.06 14.95
CA VAL A 117 3.70 -21.36 15.32
C VAL A 117 4.45 -22.53 14.68
N ALA A 118 4.79 -22.42 13.38
CA ALA A 118 5.53 -23.47 12.68
C ALA A 118 6.97 -23.66 13.19
N GLU A 119 7.58 -22.63 13.77
CA GLU A 119 8.89 -22.72 14.39
C GLU A 119 8.82 -23.42 15.75
N ARG A 120 7.81 -23.12 16.57
CA ARG A 120 7.57 -23.80 17.85
C ARG A 120 7.30 -25.30 17.72
N ASP A 121 6.44 -25.72 16.78
CA ASP A 121 6.15 -27.14 16.53
C ASP A 121 7.41 -27.95 16.18
N ASN A 122 8.44 -27.30 15.63
CA ASN A 122 9.69 -27.95 15.24
C ASN A 122 10.68 -28.06 16.41
N GLU A 123 10.60 -27.16 17.40
CA GLU A 123 11.38 -27.23 18.64
C GLU A 123 10.84 -28.28 19.62
N ASP A 124 9.52 -28.51 19.64
CA ASP A 124 8.87 -29.49 20.52
C ASP A 124 9.14 -30.97 20.10
N PHE A 125 9.78 -31.19 18.94
CA PHE A 125 10.11 -32.51 18.41
C PHE A 125 11.55 -32.97 18.72
N TYR A 126 12.33 -32.18 19.47
CA TYR A 126 13.72 -32.47 19.86
C TYR A 126 13.89 -32.73 21.36
#